data_AF-A0A8K0GDN1-F1
#
_entry.id   AF-A0A8K0GDN1-F1
#
_cell.length_a   1.000
_cell.length_b   1.000
_cell.length_c   1.000
_cell.angle_alpha   90.00
_cell.angle_beta   90.00
_cell.angle_gamma   90.00
#
_symmetry.space_group_name_H-M   'P 1'
#
loop_
_entity.id
_entity.type
_entity.pdbx_description
1 polymer ?
#
loop_
_entity_poly.entity_id
_entity_poly.type
_entity_poly.pdbx_seq_one_letter_code
_entity_poly.pdbx_strand_id
1 'polypeptide(L)'
;MNTTYSPNFEIGWAHHVIGVSVAATTFVMSDVLIATITINITLQFKILQKILRDTFKHLGINDRDDETVSVTDSSKKWKTLRTEIKKIVIHHLSLIDLVGNLEAVSSVLLLIGVISGLSITSFSLYYASVLPLLDFTALQSYFEVLATIVPLFVVCYCGNELSKSSEYIANMCYKINFIGTDIKFQKSLLLIMMRSQKPVRLTIGKFAGISIEIFTWVSKPVQQPRHKYMNINCCSLCVASIHTLWFYVRVTIVKETLCTRTG
;
A
#
# COMPACT_ATOMS: atom_id res chain seq x y z
N MET A 1 34.47 10.86 20.53
CA MET A 1 34.58 10.70 22.00
C MET A 1 35.28 9.39 22.31
N ASN A 2 36.21 9.38 23.27
CA ASN A 2 36.92 8.16 23.66
C ASN A 2 35.94 7.21 24.37
N THR A 3 35.61 6.07 23.77
CA THR A 3 34.55 5.14 24.25
C THR A 3 35.02 4.19 25.36
N THR A 4 36.24 4.35 25.85
CA THR A 4 36.91 3.39 26.77
C THR A 4 36.64 3.68 28.24
N TYR A 5 36.08 4.84 28.58
CA TYR A 5 35.81 5.27 29.96
C TYR A 5 34.30 5.50 30.17
N SER A 6 33.74 4.97 31.27
CA SER A 6 32.39 5.33 31.72
C SER A 6 32.37 6.83 32.10
N PRO A 7 31.34 7.61 31.70
CA PRO A 7 30.03 7.21 31.15
C PRO A 7 29.89 7.32 29.62
N ASN A 8 30.96 7.59 28.88
CA ASN A 8 30.86 7.93 27.44
C ASN A 8 30.34 6.76 26.58
N PHE A 9 30.65 5.51 26.95
CA PHE A 9 30.11 4.33 26.28
C PHE A 9 28.59 4.19 26.47
N GLU A 10 28.12 4.35 27.70
CA GLU A 10 26.70 4.25 28.06
C GLU A 10 25.87 5.33 27.35
N ILE A 11 26.39 6.56 27.30
CA ILE A 11 25.75 7.67 26.58
C ILE A 11 25.68 7.38 25.08
N GLY A 12 26.78 6.88 24.49
CA GLY A 12 26.81 6.53 23.07
C GLY A 12 25.82 5.41 22.73
N TRP A 13 25.79 4.36 23.55
CA TRP A 13 24.84 3.26 23.40
C TRP A 13 23.38 3.73 23.51
N ALA A 14 23.06 4.54 24.51
CA ALA A 14 21.73 5.12 24.68
C ALA A 14 21.34 5.97 23.47
N HIS A 15 22.24 6.82 22.97
CA HIS A 15 22.01 7.61 21.77
C HIS A 15 21.71 6.74 20.54
N HIS A 16 22.45 5.65 20.34
CA HIS A 16 22.19 4.71 19.24
C HIS A 16 20.83 4.01 19.36
N VAL A 17 20.48 3.52 20.54
CA VAL A 17 19.19 2.85 20.79
C VAL A 17 18.03 3.81 20.55
N ILE A 18 18.13 5.05 21.03
CA ILE A 18 17.14 6.10 20.78
C ILE A 18 17.05 6.41 19.28
N GLY A 19 18.17 6.60 18.60
CA GLY A 19 18.19 6.88 17.16
C GLY A 19 17.52 5.78 16.32
N VAL A 20 17.86 4.51 16.58
CA VAL A 20 17.30 3.37 15.85
C VAL A 20 15.81 3.20 16.14
N SER A 21 15.38 3.34 17.40
CA SER A 21 13.96 3.23 17.77
C SER A 21 13.10 4.33 17.14
N VAL A 22 13.60 5.57 17.07
CA VAL A 22 12.91 6.67 16.38
C VAL A 22 12.84 6.42 14.86
N ALA A 23 13.91 5.95 14.24
CA ALA A 23 13.91 5.61 12.81
C ALA A 23 12.93 4.47 12.48
N ALA A 24 12.92 3.40 13.30
CA ALA A 24 12.02 2.27 13.10
C ALA A 24 10.55 2.67 13.26
N THR A 25 10.24 3.46 14.30
CA THR A 25 8.87 3.92 14.54
C THR A 25 8.39 4.85 13.43
N THR A 26 9.20 5.79 12.96
CA THR A 26 8.82 6.70 11.86
C THR A 26 8.55 5.94 10.55
N PHE A 27 9.34 4.92 10.24
CA PHE A 27 9.11 4.06 9.08
C PHE A 27 7.75 3.34 9.18
N VAL A 28 7.48 2.66 10.30
CA VAL A 28 6.20 1.96 10.53
C VAL A 28 5.02 2.92 10.48
N MET A 29 5.15 4.13 11.04
CA MET A 29 4.08 5.14 10.97
C MET A 29 3.79 5.58 9.54
N SER A 30 4.81 5.67 8.68
CA SER A 30 4.61 6.03 7.27
C SER A 30 3.79 4.97 6.52
N ASP A 31 4.07 3.68 6.74
CA ASP A 31 3.31 2.58 6.15
C ASP A 31 1.85 2.58 6.63
N VAL A 32 1.65 2.73 7.94
CA VAL A 32 0.32 2.81 8.55
C VAL A 32 -0.45 4.01 7.99
N LEU A 33 0.19 5.17 7.86
CA LEU A 33 -0.44 6.36 7.30
C LEU A 33 -0.86 6.15 5.84
N ILE A 34 0.03 5.60 5.00
CA ILE A 34 -0.28 5.29 3.60
C ILE A 34 -1.47 4.32 3.50
N ALA A 35 -1.44 3.23 4.28
CA ALA A 35 -2.52 2.25 4.31
C ALA A 35 -3.84 2.88 4.78
N THR A 36 -3.81 3.69 5.83
CA THR A 36 -5.00 4.36 6.39
C THR A 36 -5.61 5.33 5.39
N ILE A 37 -4.80 6.17 4.74
CA ILE A 37 -5.31 7.10 3.71
C ILE A 37 -5.88 6.31 2.53
N THR A 38 -5.21 5.25 2.09
CA THR A 38 -5.69 4.38 1.00
C THR A 38 -7.04 3.75 1.32
N ILE A 39 -7.23 3.26 2.55
CA ILE A 39 -8.50 2.70 3.03
C ILE A 39 -9.58 3.79 3.05
N ASN A 40 -9.26 4.98 3.56
CA ASN A 40 -10.21 6.10 3.61
C ASN A 40 -10.67 6.51 2.21
N ILE A 41 -9.76 6.59 1.23
CA ILE A 41 -10.12 6.88 -0.15
C ILE A 41 -10.95 5.74 -0.75
N THR A 42 -10.59 4.49 -0.48
CA THR A 42 -11.36 3.32 -0.91
C THR A 42 -12.79 3.37 -0.36
N LEU A 43 -12.95 3.78 0.89
CA LEU A 43 -14.26 3.99 1.51
C LEU A 43 -15.05 5.10 0.80
N GLN A 44 -14.41 6.22 0.45
CA GLN A 44 -15.07 7.28 -0.33
C GLN A 44 -15.53 6.80 -1.70
N PHE A 45 -14.75 5.97 -2.39
CA PHE A 45 -15.21 5.32 -3.62
C PHE A 45 -16.43 4.43 -3.39
N LYS A 46 -16.46 3.64 -2.31
CA LYS A 46 -17.62 2.80 -1.96
C LYS A 46 -18.86 3.64 -1.59
N ILE A 47 -18.69 4.75 -0.88
CA ILE A 47 -19.77 5.71 -0.59
C ILE A 47 -20.31 6.30 -1.88
N LEU A 48 -19.42 6.74 -2.79
CA LEU A 48 -19.81 7.26 -4.08
C LEU A 48 -20.61 6.25 -4.91
N GLN A 49 -20.18 4.97 -4.92
CA GLN A 49 -20.92 3.88 -5.57
C GLN A 49 -22.32 3.70 -4.97
N LYS A 50 -22.45 3.82 -3.64
CA LYS A 50 -23.74 3.71 -2.96
C LYS A 50 -24.66 4.89 -3.32
N ILE A 51 -24.16 6.12 -3.22
CA ILE A 51 -24.90 7.34 -3.60
C ILE A 51 -25.35 7.25 -5.06
N LEU A 52 -24.46 6.82 -5.94
CA LEU A 52 -24.73 6.61 -7.36
C LEU A 52 -25.88 5.59 -7.56
N ARG A 53 -25.81 4.43 -6.88
CA ARG A 53 -26.86 3.41 -6.93
C ARG A 53 -28.20 3.93 -6.42
N ASP A 54 -28.21 4.62 -5.29
CA ASP A 54 -29.42 5.12 -4.64
C ASP A 54 -30.07 6.22 -5.48
N THR A 55 -29.25 7.09 -6.11
CA THR A 55 -29.71 8.09 -7.07
C THR A 55 -30.44 7.43 -8.25
N PHE A 56 -29.88 6.35 -8.81
CA PHE A 56 -30.51 5.66 -9.93
C PHE A 56 -31.79 4.89 -9.55
N LYS A 57 -31.83 4.30 -8.36
CA LYS A 57 -33.04 3.64 -7.83
C LYS A 57 -34.16 4.63 -7.58
N HIS A 58 -33.90 5.71 -6.83
CA HIS A 58 -34.90 6.72 -6.48
C HIS A 58 -35.51 7.39 -7.72
N LEU A 59 -34.76 7.45 -8.83
CA LEU A 59 -35.23 8.06 -10.07
C LEU A 59 -35.88 7.06 -11.02
N GLY A 60 -36.13 5.81 -10.59
CA GLY A 60 -36.90 4.83 -11.36
C GLY A 60 -36.28 4.48 -12.71
N ILE A 61 -34.95 4.58 -12.86
CA ILE A 61 -34.29 4.20 -14.13
C ILE A 61 -34.32 2.66 -14.31
N ASN A 62 -34.58 1.91 -13.23
CA ASN A 62 -34.65 0.45 -13.25
C ASN A 62 -36.08 -0.14 -13.13
N ASP A 63 -37.05 0.60 -12.60
CA ASP A 63 -38.46 0.17 -12.55
C ASP A 63 -39.22 0.86 -13.69
N ARG A 64 -39.61 0.07 -14.69
CA ARG A 64 -40.59 0.48 -15.71
C ARG A 64 -41.98 0.27 -15.13
N ASP A 65 -42.38 1.15 -14.22
CA ASP A 65 -43.78 1.29 -13.90
C ASP A 65 -44.36 2.39 -14.81
N ASP A 66 -45.37 1.98 -15.58
CA ASP A 66 -46.07 2.70 -16.64
C ASP A 66 -46.95 3.82 -16.07
N GLU A 67 -46.32 4.78 -15.38
CA GLU A 67 -47.02 5.95 -14.86
C GLU A 67 -46.86 7.11 -15.84
N THR A 68 -47.98 7.68 -16.27
CA THR A 68 -48.08 8.82 -17.19
C THR A 68 -47.56 10.10 -16.51
N VAL A 69 -46.23 10.18 -16.37
CA VAL A 69 -45.56 11.34 -15.77
C VAL A 69 -45.75 12.55 -16.67
N SER A 70 -46.38 13.60 -16.13
CA SER A 70 -46.55 14.88 -16.81
C SER A 70 -45.21 15.44 -17.34
N VAL A 71 -45.22 16.05 -18.54
CA VAL A 71 -44.02 16.58 -19.22
C VAL A 71 -43.22 17.53 -18.32
N THR A 72 -43.91 18.31 -17.49
CA THR A 72 -43.32 19.24 -16.50
C THR A 72 -42.56 18.52 -15.38
N ASP A 73 -43.05 17.38 -14.90
CA ASP A 73 -42.43 16.62 -13.82
C ASP A 73 -41.20 15.82 -14.32
N SER A 74 -41.26 15.33 -15.57
CA SER A 74 -40.11 14.73 -16.26
C SER A 74 -38.95 15.73 -16.42
N SER A 75 -39.23 16.97 -16.85
CA SER A 75 -38.20 18.01 -16.99
C SER A 75 -37.51 18.35 -15.65
N LYS A 76 -38.29 18.45 -14.57
CA LYS A 76 -37.78 18.70 -13.20
C LYS A 76 -36.92 17.53 -12.72
N LYS A 77 -37.37 16.28 -12.95
CA LYS A 77 -36.64 15.04 -12.64
C LYS A 77 -35.26 15.00 -13.31
N TRP A 78 -35.19 15.27 -14.61
CA TRP A 78 -33.91 15.28 -15.35
C TRP A 78 -32.96 16.41 -14.92
N LYS A 79 -33.50 17.57 -14.51
CA LYS A 79 -32.70 18.68 -13.98
C LYS A 79 -32.10 18.33 -12.62
N THR A 80 -32.86 17.72 -11.74
CA THR A 80 -32.37 17.22 -10.44
C THR A 80 -31.31 16.14 -10.63
N LEU A 81 -31.57 15.14 -11.49
CA LEU A 81 -30.63 14.06 -11.79
C LEU A 81 -29.29 14.59 -12.31
N ARG A 82 -29.32 15.54 -13.25
CA ARG A 82 -28.12 16.17 -13.78
C ARG A 82 -27.30 16.87 -12.69
N THR A 83 -27.98 17.50 -11.74
CA THR A 83 -27.33 18.20 -10.62
C THR A 83 -26.63 17.19 -9.70
N GLU A 84 -27.29 16.08 -9.37
CA GLU A 84 -26.70 15.03 -8.54
C GLU A 84 -25.54 14.32 -9.23
N ILE A 85 -25.66 13.98 -10.51
CA ILE A 85 -24.54 13.41 -11.29
C ILE A 85 -23.38 14.38 -11.36
N LYS A 86 -23.64 15.68 -11.55
CA LYS A 86 -22.57 16.67 -11.58
C LYS A 86 -21.79 16.66 -10.26
N LYS A 87 -22.47 16.59 -9.11
CA LYS A 87 -21.81 16.45 -7.80
C LYS A 87 -20.98 15.16 -7.70
N ILE A 88 -21.54 14.03 -8.15
CA ILE A 88 -20.87 12.72 -8.18
C ILE A 88 -19.60 12.78 -9.05
N VAL A 89 -19.68 13.38 -10.24
CA VAL A 89 -18.53 13.51 -11.16
C VAL A 89 -17.43 14.36 -10.54
N ILE A 90 -17.79 15.50 -9.95
CA ILE A 90 -16.82 16.38 -9.27
C ILE A 90 -16.14 15.62 -8.12
N HIS A 91 -16.91 14.89 -7.31
CA HIS A 91 -16.36 14.09 -6.23
C HIS A 91 -15.45 12.96 -6.76
N HIS A 92 -15.86 12.25 -7.81
CA HIS A 92 -15.05 11.20 -8.46
C HIS A 92 -13.71 11.74 -8.95
N LEU A 93 -13.71 12.91 -9.60
CA LEU A 93 -12.51 13.56 -10.10
C LEU A 93 -11.61 14.04 -8.97
N SER A 94 -12.18 14.57 -7.88
CA SER A 94 -11.43 14.95 -6.68
C SER A 94 -10.77 13.75 -6.01
N LEU A 95 -11.43 12.59 -5.95
CA LEU A 95 -10.83 11.35 -5.43
C LEU A 95 -9.69 10.86 -6.32
N ILE A 96 -9.86 10.93 -7.65
CA ILE A 96 -8.80 10.60 -8.61
C ILE A 96 -7.56 11.47 -8.37
N ASP A 97 -7.75 12.78 -8.22
CA ASP A 97 -6.66 13.73 -7.97
C ASP A 97 -5.97 13.45 -6.62
N LEU A 98 -6.76 13.19 -5.58
CA LEU A 98 -6.24 12.83 -4.26
C LEU A 98 -5.37 11.57 -4.29
N VAL A 99 -5.76 10.54 -5.05
CA VAL A 99 -4.92 9.35 -5.21
C VAL A 99 -3.67 9.66 -6.03
N GLY A 100 -3.76 10.52 -7.05
CA GLY A 100 -2.58 10.96 -7.80
C GLY A 100 -1.55 11.64 -6.90
N ASN A 101 -2.00 12.51 -6.01
CA ASN A 101 -1.15 13.16 -5.01
C ASN A 101 -0.59 12.16 -3.99
N LEU A 102 -1.42 11.21 -3.53
CA LEU A 102 -0.97 10.15 -2.63
C LEU A 102 0.09 9.26 -3.31
N GLU A 103 -0.10 8.92 -4.58
CA GLU A 103 0.85 8.13 -5.36
C GLU A 103 2.18 8.86 -5.49
N ALA A 104 2.18 10.15 -5.81
CA ALA A 104 3.41 10.94 -5.92
C ALA A 104 4.24 10.95 -4.62
N VAL A 105 3.58 11.05 -3.46
CA VAL A 105 4.26 11.05 -2.15
C VAL A 105 4.69 9.65 -1.72
N SER A 106 3.82 8.66 -1.94
CA SER A 106 4.05 7.29 -1.45
C SER A 106 4.94 6.45 -2.36
N SER A 107 5.05 6.75 -3.65
CA SER A 107 5.73 5.89 -4.63
C SER A 107 7.19 5.61 -4.27
N VAL A 108 7.95 6.64 -3.85
CA VAL A 108 9.35 6.50 -3.43
C VAL A 108 9.47 5.82 -2.08
N LEU A 109 8.58 6.16 -1.13
CA LEU A 109 8.56 5.54 0.21
C LEU A 109 8.33 4.03 0.12
N LEU A 110 7.38 3.62 -0.71
CA LEU A 110 7.04 2.23 -0.98
C LEU A 110 8.20 1.49 -1.66
N LEU A 111 8.91 2.15 -2.58
CA LEU A 111 10.11 1.58 -3.20
C LEU A 111 11.21 1.31 -2.16
N ILE A 112 11.49 2.32 -1.32
CA ILE A 112 12.49 2.19 -0.25
C ILE A 112 12.08 1.06 0.70
N GLY A 113 10.80 0.98 1.07
CA GLY A 113 10.27 -0.05 1.96
C GLY A 113 10.36 -1.47 1.40
N VAL A 114 10.11 -1.64 0.10
CA VAL A 114 10.27 -2.95 -0.56
C VAL A 114 11.73 -3.36 -0.62
N ILE A 115 12.64 -2.44 -0.97
CA ILE A 115 14.08 -2.74 -1.05
C ILE A 115 14.65 -3.04 0.35
N SER A 116 14.28 -2.25 1.36
CA SER A 116 14.71 -2.49 2.75
C SER A 116 14.15 -3.82 3.26
N GLY A 117 12.88 -4.11 3.00
CA GLY A 117 12.25 -5.36 3.42
C GLY A 117 12.84 -6.60 2.77
N LEU A 118 13.17 -6.54 1.48
CA LEU A 118 13.89 -7.60 0.77
C LEU A 118 15.28 -7.83 1.36
N SER A 119 15.96 -6.76 1.75
CA SER A 119 17.28 -6.85 2.38
C SER A 119 17.19 -7.53 3.74
N ILE A 120 16.29 -7.06 4.61
CA ILE A 120 16.06 -7.61 5.96
C ILE A 120 15.72 -9.10 5.87
N THR A 121 14.71 -9.46 5.07
CA THR A 121 14.28 -10.86 4.93
C THR A 121 15.38 -11.78 4.40
N SER A 122 16.22 -11.30 3.49
CA SER A 122 17.38 -12.07 2.99
C SER A 122 18.38 -12.37 4.10
N PHE A 123 18.64 -11.41 4.99
CA PHE A 123 19.50 -11.61 6.15
C PHE A 123 18.91 -12.54 7.18
N SER A 124 17.67 -12.28 7.61
CA SER A 124 17.01 -13.10 8.62
C SER A 124 16.95 -14.57 8.16
N LEU A 125 16.72 -14.81 6.86
CA LEU A 125 16.76 -16.16 6.29
C LEU A 125 18.16 -16.78 6.28
N TYR A 126 19.21 -15.99 6.00
CA TYR A 126 20.60 -16.45 6.10
C TYR A 126 20.94 -16.84 7.55
N TYR A 127 20.63 -16.01 8.53
CA TYR A 127 20.86 -16.31 9.95
C TYR A 127 20.07 -17.55 10.41
N ALA A 128 18.80 -17.66 10.00
CA ALA A 128 17.97 -18.84 10.28
C ALA A 128 18.55 -20.13 9.67
N SER A 129 19.31 -20.03 8.57
CA SER A 129 19.92 -21.20 7.92
C SER A 129 21.16 -21.74 8.63
N VAL A 130 21.86 -20.88 9.38
CA VAL A 130 23.12 -21.21 10.06
C VAL A 130 22.88 -21.65 11.52
N LEU A 131 21.76 -21.22 12.12
CA LEU A 131 21.45 -21.45 13.53
C LEU A 131 20.55 -22.68 13.77
N PRO A 132 20.67 -23.34 14.93
CA PRO A 132 19.71 -24.36 15.38
C PRO A 132 18.29 -23.81 15.46
N LEU A 133 17.29 -24.60 15.03
CA LEU A 133 15.88 -24.17 14.93
C LEU A 133 15.23 -23.77 16.26
N LEU A 134 15.76 -24.22 17.40
CA LEU A 134 15.23 -23.98 18.75
C LEU A 134 15.97 -22.87 19.51
N ASP A 135 16.94 -22.21 18.89
CA ASP A 135 17.63 -21.08 19.51
C ASP A 135 16.75 -19.82 19.50
N PHE A 136 16.87 -19.02 20.56
CA PHE A 136 16.16 -17.74 20.70
C PHE A 136 16.42 -16.79 19.51
N THR A 137 17.63 -16.82 18.97
CA THR A 137 18.04 -16.05 17.79
C THR A 137 17.36 -16.50 16.50
N ALA A 138 17.11 -17.81 16.35
CA ALA A 138 16.33 -18.33 15.23
C ALA A 138 14.86 -17.90 15.33
N LEU A 139 14.28 -17.96 16.53
CA LEU A 139 12.91 -17.46 16.77
C LEU A 139 12.79 -15.95 16.45
N GLN A 140 13.77 -15.15 16.87
CA GLN A 140 13.81 -13.71 16.57
C GLN A 140 13.84 -13.44 15.06
N SER A 141 14.63 -14.20 14.29
CA SER A 141 14.70 -14.06 12.84
C SER A 141 13.36 -14.34 12.14
N TYR A 142 12.57 -15.29 12.66
CA TYR A 142 11.24 -15.58 12.13
C TYR A 142 10.26 -14.42 12.37
N PHE A 143 10.28 -13.85 13.58
CA PHE A 143 9.45 -12.68 13.90
C PHE A 143 9.81 -11.47 13.05
N GLU A 144 11.10 -11.25 12.75
CA GLU A 144 11.57 -10.16 11.90
C GLU A 144 11.06 -10.30 10.45
N VAL A 145 11.07 -11.51 9.90
CA VAL A 145 10.50 -11.81 8.58
C VAL A 145 9.00 -11.50 8.57
N LEU A 146 8.25 -11.97 9.58
CA LEU A 146 6.82 -11.69 9.67
C LEU A 146 6.53 -10.19 9.80
N ALA A 147 7.30 -9.48 10.64
CA ALA A 147 7.15 -8.04 10.86
C ALA A 147 7.39 -7.23 9.58
N THR A 148 8.14 -7.77 8.62
CA THR A 148 8.44 -7.12 7.33
C THR A 148 7.42 -7.49 6.26
N ILE A 149 6.94 -8.73 6.24
CA ILE A 149 5.98 -9.23 5.22
C ILE A 149 4.56 -8.69 5.47
N VAL A 150 4.12 -8.61 6.73
CA VAL A 150 2.75 -8.21 7.08
C VAL A 150 2.42 -6.78 6.62
N PRO A 151 3.25 -5.75 6.88
CA PRO A 151 2.99 -4.39 6.38
C PRO A 151 2.91 -4.32 4.86
N LEU A 152 3.80 -5.03 4.15
CA LEU A 152 3.78 -5.10 2.69
C LEU A 152 2.48 -5.72 2.18
N PHE A 153 2.00 -6.80 2.82
CA PHE A 153 0.73 -7.42 2.48
C PHE A 153 -0.44 -6.44 2.66
N VAL A 154 -0.49 -5.74 3.80
CA VAL A 154 -1.57 -4.78 4.10
C VAL A 154 -1.62 -3.67 3.05
N VAL A 155 -0.47 -3.06 2.73
CA VAL A 155 -0.41 -2.01 1.71
C VAL A 155 -0.84 -2.55 0.34
N CYS A 156 -0.37 -3.74 -0.05
CA CYS A 156 -0.77 -4.40 -1.29
C CYS A 156 -2.27 -4.69 -1.37
N TYR A 157 -2.85 -5.15 -0.28
CA TYR A 157 -4.27 -5.41 -0.15
C TYR A 157 -5.08 -4.11 -0.30
N CYS A 158 -4.68 -3.05 0.43
CA CYS A 158 -5.34 -1.75 0.36
C CYS A 158 -5.29 -1.14 -1.05
N GLY A 159 -4.12 -1.15 -1.71
CA GLY A 159 -3.97 -0.65 -3.08
C GLY A 159 -4.80 -1.43 -4.11
N ASN A 160 -4.91 -2.74 -3.93
CA ASN A 160 -5.75 -3.60 -4.76
C ASN A 160 -7.25 -3.30 -4.56
N GLU A 161 -7.71 -3.17 -3.32
CA GLU A 161 -9.11 -2.82 -3.03
C GLU A 161 -9.48 -1.42 -3.50
N LEU A 162 -8.54 -0.46 -3.43
CA LEU A 162 -8.69 0.87 -4.02
C LEU A 162 -8.92 0.78 -5.54
N SER A 163 -8.05 0.03 -6.22
CA SER A 163 -8.10 -0.16 -7.68
C SER A 163 -9.44 -0.77 -8.10
N LYS A 164 -9.83 -1.88 -7.47
CA LYS A 164 -11.12 -2.54 -7.71
C LYS A 164 -12.31 -1.63 -7.45
N SER A 165 -12.28 -0.87 -6.35
CA SER A 165 -13.38 0.04 -6.00
C SER A 165 -13.51 1.18 -7.01
N SER A 166 -12.40 1.69 -7.53
CA SER A 166 -12.45 2.72 -8.57
C SER A 166 -13.03 2.18 -9.90
N GLU A 167 -12.67 0.95 -10.27
CA GLU A 167 -13.15 0.29 -11.50
C GLU A 167 -14.63 -0.10 -11.43
N TYR A 168 -15.09 -0.53 -10.25
CA TYR A 168 -16.46 -0.99 -10.05
C TYR A 168 -17.51 0.08 -10.39
N ILE A 169 -17.15 1.37 -10.36
CA ILE A 169 -18.01 2.47 -10.82
C ILE A 169 -18.41 2.28 -12.30
N ALA A 170 -17.50 1.85 -13.16
CA ALA A 170 -17.83 1.59 -14.57
C ALA A 170 -18.85 0.46 -14.71
N ASN A 171 -18.67 -0.64 -13.97
CA ASN A 171 -19.60 -1.78 -13.95
C ASN A 171 -20.99 -1.36 -13.44
N MET A 172 -21.03 -0.49 -12.43
CA MET A 172 -22.25 0.09 -11.89
C MET A 172 -22.98 0.95 -12.94
N CYS A 173 -22.26 1.82 -13.63
CA CYS A 173 -22.81 2.62 -14.72
C CYS A 173 -23.33 1.77 -15.88
N TYR A 174 -22.65 0.65 -16.18
CA TYR A 174 -23.00 -0.25 -17.26
C TYR A 174 -24.31 -1.00 -17.00
N LYS A 175 -24.61 -1.35 -15.75
CA LYS A 175 -25.85 -2.06 -15.37
C LYS A 175 -27.11 -1.21 -15.42
N ILE A 176 -27.01 0.07 -15.76
CA ILE A 176 -28.14 1.00 -15.80
C ILE A 176 -28.81 0.92 -17.17
N ASN A 177 -30.14 0.86 -17.17
CA ASN A 177 -30.90 1.00 -18.41
C ASN A 177 -30.97 2.47 -18.84
N PHE A 178 -29.96 2.95 -19.55
CA PHE A 178 -29.92 4.33 -20.04
C PHE A 178 -30.70 4.53 -21.35
N ILE A 179 -31.27 3.48 -21.96
CA ILE A 179 -32.03 3.57 -23.22
C ILE A 179 -33.36 4.28 -22.95
N GLY A 180 -33.65 5.34 -23.72
CA GLY A 180 -34.85 6.17 -23.52
C GLY A 180 -34.71 7.30 -22.49
N THR A 181 -33.53 7.44 -21.85
CA THR A 181 -33.22 8.57 -20.96
C THR A 181 -32.74 9.81 -21.75
N ASP A 182 -32.66 10.96 -21.09
CA ASP A 182 -32.19 12.21 -21.71
C ASP A 182 -30.79 12.05 -22.37
N ILE A 183 -30.63 12.53 -23.60
CA ILE A 183 -29.39 12.40 -24.39
C ILE A 183 -28.18 12.96 -23.63
N LYS A 184 -28.35 14.08 -22.91
CA LYS A 184 -27.24 14.68 -22.17
C LYS A 184 -26.88 13.85 -20.93
N PHE A 185 -27.84 13.17 -20.32
CA PHE A 185 -27.59 12.19 -19.25
C PHE A 185 -26.80 11.00 -19.79
N GLN A 186 -27.24 10.41 -20.92
CA GLN A 186 -26.53 9.29 -21.56
C GLN A 186 -25.06 9.63 -21.85
N LYS A 187 -24.81 10.82 -22.42
CA LYS A 187 -23.44 11.31 -22.68
C LYS A 187 -22.62 11.44 -21.38
N SER A 188 -23.22 11.96 -20.31
CA SER A 188 -22.53 12.11 -19.02
C SER A 188 -22.18 10.74 -18.41
N LEU A 189 -23.11 9.79 -18.47
CA LEU A 189 -22.92 8.43 -17.98
C LEU A 189 -21.82 7.69 -18.77
N LEU A 190 -21.80 7.85 -20.10
CA LEU A 190 -20.75 7.30 -20.95
C LEU A 190 -19.36 7.83 -20.58
N LEU A 191 -19.23 9.14 -20.33
CA LEU A 191 -17.97 9.75 -19.90
C LEU A 191 -17.50 9.19 -18.55
N ILE A 192 -18.41 9.01 -17.59
CA ILE A 192 -18.09 8.40 -16.30
C ILE A 192 -17.58 6.98 -16.51
N MET A 193 -18.30 6.17 -17.30
CA MET A 193 -17.93 4.79 -17.59
C MET A 193 -16.55 4.71 -18.24
N MET A 194 -16.30 5.48 -19.30
CA MET A 194 -15.00 5.54 -19.97
C MET A 194 -13.87 5.97 -19.03
N ARG A 195 -14.13 6.92 -18.11
CA ARG A 195 -13.12 7.36 -17.15
C ARG A 195 -12.86 6.30 -16.07
N SER A 196 -13.90 5.67 -15.54
CA SER A 196 -13.78 4.69 -14.46
C SER A 196 -13.22 3.34 -14.92
N GLN A 197 -13.27 3.03 -16.23
CA GLN A 197 -12.57 1.87 -16.82
C GLN A 197 -11.05 1.93 -16.68
N LYS A 198 -10.48 3.11 -16.40
CA LYS A 198 -9.07 3.27 -16.04
C LYS A 198 -8.96 3.30 -14.51
N PRO A 199 -8.71 2.15 -13.84
CA PRO A 199 -8.62 2.10 -12.39
C PRO A 199 -7.50 2.98 -11.88
N VAL A 200 -7.73 3.57 -10.72
CA VAL A 200 -6.71 4.34 -10.04
C VAL A 200 -5.78 3.40 -9.29
N ARG A 201 -4.47 3.60 -9.37
CA ARG A 201 -3.46 2.70 -8.81
C ARG A 201 -2.37 3.48 -8.08
N LEU A 202 -1.89 2.93 -6.97
CA LEU A 202 -0.64 3.34 -6.34
C LEU A 202 0.51 2.57 -6.99
N THR A 203 1.69 3.17 -7.12
CA THR A 203 2.86 2.51 -7.73
C THR A 203 4.03 2.40 -6.76
N ILE A 204 4.91 1.43 -7.01
CA ILE A 204 6.21 1.29 -6.32
C ILE A 204 7.26 1.90 -7.23
N GLY A 205 7.76 3.09 -6.88
CA GLY A 205 8.80 3.80 -7.64
C GLY A 205 8.48 4.02 -9.13
N LYS A 206 7.21 4.08 -9.51
CA LYS A 206 6.72 4.09 -10.91
C LYS A 206 7.06 2.86 -11.75
N PHE A 207 7.64 1.80 -11.17
CA PHE A 207 7.95 0.56 -11.88
C PHE A 207 6.72 -0.32 -12.06
N ALA A 208 5.91 -0.47 -11.01
CA ALA A 208 4.77 -1.37 -11.02
C ALA A 208 3.66 -0.88 -10.08
N GLY A 209 2.39 -1.15 -10.43
CA GLY A 209 1.22 -0.77 -9.64
C GLY A 209 0.95 -1.76 -8.51
N ILE A 210 0.90 -1.28 -7.27
CA ILE A 210 0.68 -2.08 -6.07
C ILE A 210 -0.56 -2.96 -6.22
N SER A 211 -0.37 -4.26 -6.06
CA SER A 211 -1.41 -5.27 -6.13
C SER A 211 -1.01 -6.50 -5.32
N ILE A 212 -1.98 -7.37 -5.05
CA ILE A 212 -1.72 -8.67 -4.43
C ILE A 212 -0.77 -9.51 -5.30
N GLU A 213 -0.81 -9.34 -6.63
CA GLU A 213 0.09 -10.03 -7.55
C GLU A 213 1.55 -9.65 -7.30
N ILE A 214 1.85 -8.36 -7.11
CA ILE A 214 3.20 -7.90 -6.75
C ILE A 214 3.63 -8.49 -5.42
N PHE A 215 2.75 -8.50 -4.41
CA PHE A 215 3.07 -9.12 -3.12
C PHE A 215 3.49 -10.59 -3.29
N THR A 216 2.75 -11.37 -4.09
CA THR A 216 3.13 -12.77 -4.35
C THR A 216 4.45 -12.87 -5.10
N TRP A 217 4.73 -11.95 -6.03
CA TRP A 217 6.00 -11.93 -6.77
C TRP A 217 7.19 -11.66 -5.85
N VAL A 218 7.07 -10.67 -4.96
CA VAL A 218 8.11 -10.31 -3.98
C VAL A 218 8.29 -11.41 -2.93
N SER A 219 7.22 -12.09 -2.51
CA SER A 219 7.26 -13.10 -1.44
C SER A 219 7.69 -14.49 -1.90
N LYS A 220 7.55 -14.82 -3.21
CA LYS A 220 7.99 -16.09 -3.80
C LYS A 220 9.43 -16.51 -3.48
N PRO A 221 10.47 -15.65 -3.64
CA PRO A 221 11.84 -16.03 -3.30
C PRO A 221 12.02 -16.39 -1.81
N VAL A 222 11.23 -15.79 -0.91
CA VAL A 222 11.26 -16.11 0.53
C VAL A 222 10.71 -17.52 0.80
N GLN A 223 9.80 -18.01 -0.04
CA GLN A 223 9.14 -19.32 0.11
C GLN A 223 9.86 -20.48 -0.57
N GLN A 224 10.99 -20.27 -1.26
CA GLN A 224 11.68 -21.37 -1.95
C GLN A 224 12.35 -22.33 -0.95
N PRO A 225 11.96 -23.63 -0.95
CA PRO A 225 12.62 -24.63 -0.14
C PRO A 225 13.90 -25.13 -0.82
N ARG A 226 15.04 -24.82 -0.18
CA ARG A 226 16.34 -25.54 -0.05
C ARG A 226 16.99 -26.34 -1.20
N HIS A 227 16.44 -26.49 -2.41
CA HIS A 227 17.03 -27.36 -3.44
C HIS A 227 17.07 -26.72 -4.84
N LYS A 228 17.93 -25.72 -5.05
CA LYS A 228 18.79 -25.57 -6.24
C LYS A 228 19.58 -24.27 -6.16
N TYR A 229 20.90 -24.41 -6.24
CA TYR A 229 21.86 -23.33 -6.34
C TYR A 229 21.48 -22.37 -7.47
N MET A 230 21.46 -21.07 -7.19
CA MET A 230 21.53 -20.05 -8.24
C MET A 230 22.44 -18.91 -7.78
N ASN A 231 23.56 -18.79 -8.50
CA ASN A 231 24.51 -17.69 -8.43
C ASN A 231 23.79 -16.34 -8.46
N ILE A 232 23.91 -15.56 -7.38
CA ILE A 232 23.45 -14.17 -7.32
C ILE A 232 24.69 -13.27 -7.32
N ASN A 233 25.11 -12.87 -8.52
CA ASN A 233 26.08 -11.79 -8.73
C ASN A 233 25.49 -10.39 -8.44
N CYS A 234 24.19 -10.28 -8.11
CA CYS A 234 23.60 -9.03 -7.57
C CYS A 234 24.01 -8.73 -6.12
N CYS A 235 24.69 -9.66 -5.44
CA CYS A 235 25.08 -9.51 -4.04
C CYS A 235 26.19 -8.46 -3.85
N SER A 236 27.03 -8.19 -4.86
CA SER A 236 28.25 -7.36 -4.70
C SER A 236 27.98 -5.89 -4.37
N LEU A 237 26.92 -5.29 -4.92
CA LEU A 237 26.56 -3.88 -4.63
C LEU A 237 25.83 -3.72 -3.29
N CYS A 238 25.02 -4.71 -2.89
CA CYS A 238 24.45 -4.74 -1.55
C CYS A 238 25.53 -4.99 -0.49
N VAL A 239 26.48 -5.89 -0.74
CA VAL A 239 27.55 -6.27 0.19
C VAL A 239 28.41 -5.07 0.63
N ALA A 240 28.58 -4.05 -0.22
CA ALA A 240 29.32 -2.83 0.15
C ALA A 240 28.59 -1.94 1.18
N SER A 241 27.26 -1.84 1.11
CA SER A 241 26.46 -1.12 2.12
C SER A 241 26.29 -1.96 3.40
N ILE A 242 26.32 -3.29 3.23
CA ILE A 242 26.21 -4.31 4.28
C ILE A 242 27.50 -4.44 5.09
N HIS A 243 28.68 -4.26 4.51
CA HIS A 243 29.95 -4.32 5.26
C HIS A 243 30.01 -3.20 6.30
N THR A 244 29.44 -2.02 6.02
CA THR A 244 29.45 -0.89 6.95
C THR A 244 28.55 -1.14 8.17
N LEU A 245 27.35 -1.68 7.96
CA LEU A 245 26.42 -2.03 9.04
C LEU A 245 26.87 -3.28 9.81
N TRP A 246 27.43 -4.29 9.12
CA TRP A 246 27.94 -5.51 9.74
C TRP A 246 29.25 -5.29 10.51
N PHE A 247 30.17 -4.46 10.01
CA PHE A 247 31.35 -4.04 10.77
C PHE A 247 30.93 -3.25 12.03
N TYR A 248 29.87 -2.43 11.93
CA TYR A 248 29.34 -1.68 13.07
C TYR A 248 28.75 -2.60 14.16
N VAL A 249 27.91 -3.56 13.78
CA VAL A 249 27.30 -4.51 14.70
C VAL A 249 28.34 -5.49 15.28
N ARG A 250 29.29 -5.97 14.46
CA ARG A 250 30.34 -6.91 14.91
C ARG A 250 31.37 -6.26 15.84
N VAL A 251 31.77 -5.01 15.59
CA VAL A 251 32.66 -4.27 16.51
C VAL A 251 31.97 -4.02 17.85
N THR A 252 30.65 -3.81 17.86
CA THR A 252 29.87 -3.59 19.09
C THR A 252 29.76 -4.87 19.92
N ILE A 253 29.41 -6.00 19.29
CA ILE A 253 29.25 -7.29 19.98
C ILE A 253 30.60 -7.84 20.49
N VAL A 254 31.67 -7.75 19.70
CA VAL A 254 33.01 -8.25 20.11
C VAL A 254 33.61 -7.41 21.24
N LYS A 255 33.33 -6.10 21.30
CA LYS A 255 33.71 -5.26 22.45
C LYS A 255 32.99 -5.68 23.73
N GLU A 256 31.70 -6.03 23.66
CA GLU A 256 30.95 -6.51 24.83
C GLU A 256 31.44 -7.87 25.35
N THR A 257 31.91 -8.76 24.47
CA THR A 257 32.44 -10.08 24.88
C THR A 257 33.87 -10.04 25.42
N LEU A 258 34.67 -9.04 25.04
CA LEU A 258 36.03 -8.88 25.57
C LEU A 258 36.02 -8.17 26.94
N CYS A 259 35.10 -7.21 27.15
CA CYS A 259 35.00 -6.48 28.42
C CYS A 259 34.49 -7.37 29.58
N THR A 260 33.71 -8.41 29.28
CA THR A 260 33.20 -9.38 30.26
C THR A 260 34.22 -10.46 30.64
N ARG A 261 35.38 -10.54 29.97
CA ARG A 261 36.39 -11.59 30.18
C ARG A 261 37.66 -11.12 30.89
N THR A 262 37.79 -9.81 31.14
CA THR A 262 38.96 -9.20 31.84
C THR A 262 38.59 -8.46 33.13
N GLY A 263 37.38 -8.69 33.66
CA GLY A 263 36.94 -8.22 34.98
C GLY A 263 36.90 -9.35 35.99
#